data_AF-A0A1I8G4U0-F1
#
_entry.id   AF-A0A1I8G4U0-F1
#
_cell.length_a   1.000
_cell.length_b   1.000
_cell.length_c   1.000
_cell.angle_alpha   90.00
_cell.angle_beta   90.00
_cell.angle_gamma   90.00
#
_symmetry.space_group_name_H-M   'P 1'
#
loop_
_entity.id
_entity.type
_entity.pdbx_description
1 polymer ?
#
loop_
_entity_poly.entity_id
_entity_poly.type
_entity_poly.pdbx_seq_one_letter_code
_entity_poly.pdbx_strand_id
1 'polypeptide(L)'
;HHLIHPKMRFNIELFVRILILQLTLTRSALTDAVVNGALNEREDVRVQFYMLQLDQWTSAGLEAKFKAALAQALTGYCMGNFTICGFNSSGFENFTAASVRFSPGYPANVDSHYLNLRLSIAYSLQQPGENEINFILPVADTTTIIENNRMKLYDAIGHYIVYIDAQFYSIPPPHFINLVVVSAAVGFTLLLTVVALTMRKC
;
A
#
# COMPACT_ATOMS: atom_id res chain seq x y z
N HIS A 1 -46.91 -21.26 31.91
CA HIS A 1 -45.60 -21.20 32.60
C HIS A 1 -44.48 -21.19 31.57
N HIS A 2 -44.01 -20.00 31.16
CA HIS A 2 -42.82 -19.84 30.33
C HIS A 2 -41.85 -18.90 31.05
N LEU A 3 -40.75 -19.46 31.53
CA LEU A 3 -39.63 -18.72 32.13
C LEU A 3 -38.66 -18.33 31.01
N ILE A 4 -38.64 -17.04 30.68
CA ILE A 4 -37.66 -16.44 29.76
C ILE A 4 -36.43 -16.05 30.60
N HIS A 5 -35.30 -16.72 30.33
CA HIS A 5 -34.01 -16.44 30.98
C HIS A 5 -33.42 -15.08 30.56
N PRO A 6 -33.05 -14.19 31.50
CA PRO A 6 -32.36 -12.94 31.20
C PRO A 6 -30.84 -13.13 31.39
N LYS A 7 -30.15 -13.67 30.38
CA LYS A 7 -28.68 -13.76 30.38
C LYS A 7 -28.11 -13.52 28.98
N MET A 8 -28.38 -12.35 28.40
CA MET A 8 -27.69 -11.93 27.16
C MET A 8 -27.79 -10.41 26.88
N ARG A 9 -27.84 -9.56 27.92
CA ARG A 9 -27.78 -8.09 27.76
C ARG A 9 -26.43 -7.47 28.13
N PHE A 10 -25.46 -8.28 28.55
CA PHE A 10 -24.10 -7.84 28.85
C PHE A 10 -23.21 -8.20 27.64
N ASN A 11 -23.03 -7.29 26.69
CA ASN A 11 -21.80 -7.20 25.88
C ASN A 11 -21.79 -6.08 24.83
N ILE A 12 -22.94 -5.56 24.39
CA ILE A 12 -22.96 -4.54 23.32
C ILE A 12 -22.45 -3.18 23.82
N GLU A 13 -22.89 -2.73 25.01
CA GLU A 13 -22.41 -1.48 25.64
C GLU A 13 -20.89 -1.47 25.86
N LEU A 14 -20.32 -2.60 26.29
CA LEU A 14 -18.89 -2.72 26.53
C LEU A 14 -18.11 -2.68 25.21
N PHE A 15 -18.61 -3.33 24.17
CA PHE A 15 -17.98 -3.32 22.84
C PHE A 15 -18.03 -1.92 22.21
N VAL A 16 -19.16 -1.21 22.32
CA VAL A 16 -19.30 0.17 21.82
C VAL A 16 -18.36 1.12 22.57
N ARG A 17 -18.22 0.99 23.89
CA ARG A 17 -17.27 1.81 24.67
C ARG A 17 -15.81 1.53 24.30
N ILE A 18 -15.44 0.26 24.08
CA ILE A 18 -14.09 -0.11 23.63
C ILE A 18 -13.82 0.45 22.22
N LEU A 19 -14.79 0.35 21.30
CA LEU A 19 -14.65 0.86 19.94
C LEU A 19 -14.50 2.40 19.93
N ILE A 20 -15.29 3.12 20.73
CA ILE A 20 -15.18 4.58 20.89
C ILE A 20 -13.83 4.95 21.50
N LEU A 21 -13.34 4.19 22.49
CA LEU A 21 -12.02 4.43 23.10
C LEU A 21 -10.89 4.26 22.06
N GLN A 22 -10.94 3.22 21.23
CA GLN A 22 -9.96 2.97 20.16
C GLN A 22 -10.01 4.06 19.08
N LEU A 23 -11.20 4.51 18.68
CA LEU A 23 -11.40 5.62 17.74
C LEU A 23 -10.93 6.97 18.30
N THR A 24 -11.06 7.19 19.61
CA THR A 24 -10.65 8.45 20.25
C THR A 24 -9.13 8.50 20.46
N LEU A 25 -8.51 7.37 20.78
CA LEU A 25 -7.06 7.24 20.91
C LEU A 25 -6.35 7.41 19.55
N THR A 26 -6.90 6.85 18.47
CA THR A 26 -6.36 7.05 17.11
C THR A 26 -6.48 8.50 16.66
N ARG A 27 -7.59 9.19 16.98
CA ARG A 27 -7.76 10.61 16.64
C ARG A 27 -6.80 11.53 17.40
N SER A 28 -6.52 11.22 18.67
CA SER A 28 -5.60 12.03 19.51
C SER A 28 -4.14 11.88 19.07
N ALA A 29 -3.73 10.66 18.69
CA ALA A 29 -2.40 10.41 18.12
C ALA A 29 -2.19 11.11 16.77
N LEU A 30 -3.25 11.27 15.96
CA LEU A 30 -3.21 12.02 14.70
C LEU A 30 -3.09 13.54 14.92
N THR A 31 -3.70 14.09 15.96
CA THR A 31 -3.63 15.55 16.23
C THR A 31 -2.34 15.98 16.93
N ASP A 32 -1.78 15.16 17.81
CA ASP A 32 -0.50 15.49 18.46
C ASP A 32 0.69 15.39 17.50
N ALA A 33 0.59 14.55 16.47
CA ALA A 33 1.57 14.50 15.37
C ALA A 33 1.53 15.74 14.45
N VAL A 34 0.42 16.48 14.41
CA VAL A 34 0.25 17.66 13.55
C VAL A 34 0.69 18.96 14.23
N VAL A 35 0.67 19.03 15.57
CA VAL A 35 0.79 20.31 16.28
C VAL A 35 2.18 20.56 16.89
N ASN A 36 3.00 19.54 17.16
CA ASN A 36 4.27 19.75 17.88
C ASN A 36 5.48 19.08 17.22
N GLY A 37 6.20 19.87 16.41
CA GLY A 37 7.65 19.74 16.30
C GLY A 37 8.16 19.12 15.00
N ALA A 38 8.77 19.96 14.18
CA ALA A 38 9.73 19.59 13.15
C ALA A 38 9.29 18.42 12.26
N LEU A 39 8.41 18.70 11.28
CA LEU A 39 8.58 18.08 9.98
C LEU A 39 9.99 18.48 9.51
N ASN A 40 11.00 17.69 9.88
CA ASN A 40 11.98 17.31 8.88
C ASN A 40 11.08 16.78 7.76
N GLU A 41 10.77 17.62 6.77
CA GLU A 41 10.05 17.22 5.59
C GLU A 41 10.85 16.06 5.04
N ARG A 42 10.44 14.84 5.38
CA ARG A 42 10.97 13.68 4.70
C ARG A 42 10.55 13.93 3.28
N GLU A 43 11.52 14.08 2.41
CA GLU A 43 11.29 14.13 0.97
C GLU A 43 11.07 12.70 0.43
N ASP A 44 11.38 11.69 1.25
CA ASP A 44 11.39 10.29 0.83
C ASP A 44 10.31 9.44 1.49
N VAL A 45 9.68 8.60 0.67
CA VAL A 45 8.79 7.51 1.05
C VAL A 45 9.61 6.25 1.33
N ARG A 46 9.30 5.55 2.42
CA ARG A 46 9.88 4.22 2.69
C ARG A 46 9.02 3.14 2.06
N VAL A 47 9.65 2.24 1.31
CA VAL A 47 8.98 1.06 0.72
C VAL A 47 9.71 -0.19 1.19
N GLN A 48 8.97 -1.23 1.58
CA GLN A 48 9.56 -2.52 1.95
C GLN A 48 8.99 -3.64 1.07
N PHE A 49 9.88 -4.44 0.50
CA PHE A 49 9.55 -5.62 -0.30
C PHE A 49 9.70 -6.90 0.51
N TYR A 50 8.78 -7.83 0.30
CA TYR A 50 8.84 -9.17 0.90
C TYR A 50 9.62 -10.16 0.04
N MET A 51 10.46 -10.96 0.72
CA MET A 51 11.32 -11.99 0.13
C MET A 51 12.13 -11.50 -1.07
N LEU A 52 12.59 -10.25 -0.98
CA LEU A 52 13.51 -9.66 -1.93
C LEU A 52 14.79 -9.31 -1.20
N GLN A 53 15.92 -9.63 -1.81
CA GLN A 53 17.25 -9.35 -1.28
C GLN A 53 18.01 -8.40 -2.22
N LEU A 54 19.00 -7.70 -1.67
CA LEU A 54 19.80 -6.70 -2.39
C LEU A 54 20.57 -7.28 -3.59
N ASP A 55 21.02 -8.53 -3.51
CA ASP A 55 21.69 -9.23 -4.60
C ASP A 55 20.73 -9.43 -5.78
N GLN A 56 19.51 -9.91 -5.53
CA GLN A 56 18.48 -10.07 -6.55
C GLN A 56 18.06 -8.73 -7.16
N TRP A 57 17.94 -7.69 -6.31
CA TRP A 57 17.62 -6.33 -6.74
C TRP A 57 18.60 -5.80 -7.79
N THR A 58 19.89 -5.97 -7.50
CA THR A 58 20.99 -5.47 -8.34
C THR A 58 21.23 -6.36 -9.55
N SER A 59 21.31 -7.68 -9.37
CA SER A 59 21.69 -8.61 -10.44
C SER A 59 20.61 -8.81 -11.50
N ALA A 60 19.32 -8.70 -11.14
CA ALA A 60 18.20 -8.91 -12.07
C ALA A 60 17.67 -7.61 -12.70
N GLY A 61 18.35 -6.48 -12.49
CA GLY A 61 17.95 -5.18 -13.03
C GLY A 61 16.58 -4.71 -12.53
N LEU A 62 16.19 -5.11 -11.31
CA LEU A 62 14.87 -4.79 -10.75
C LEU A 62 14.72 -3.30 -10.47
N GLU A 63 15.82 -2.61 -10.17
CA GLU A 63 15.82 -1.15 -10.02
C GLU A 63 15.27 -0.44 -11.25
N ALA A 64 15.81 -0.74 -12.43
CA ALA A 64 15.41 -0.08 -13.67
C ALA A 64 13.93 -0.37 -13.99
N LYS A 65 13.49 -1.61 -13.79
CA LYS A 65 12.08 -2.03 -13.97
C LYS A 65 11.16 -1.30 -13.00
N PHE A 66 11.53 -1.24 -11.72
CA PHE A 66 10.75 -0.55 -10.69
C PHE A 66 10.64 0.94 -10.99
N LYS A 67 11.76 1.62 -11.27
CA LYS A 67 11.77 3.05 -11.60
C LYS A 67 10.96 3.36 -12.85
N ALA A 68 11.06 2.53 -13.90
CA ALA A 68 10.26 2.68 -15.11
C ALA A 68 8.75 2.52 -14.85
N ALA A 69 8.36 1.50 -14.08
CA ALA A 69 6.96 1.28 -13.72
C ALA A 69 6.41 2.42 -12.84
N LEU A 70 7.20 2.93 -11.90
CA LEU A 70 6.81 4.07 -11.07
C LEU A 70 6.73 5.37 -11.87
N ALA A 71 7.61 5.58 -12.85
CA ALA A 71 7.52 6.72 -13.76
C ALA A 71 6.24 6.68 -14.61
N GLN A 72 5.84 5.51 -15.11
CA GLN A 72 4.56 5.35 -15.80
C GLN A 72 3.36 5.63 -14.87
N ALA A 73 3.43 5.18 -13.62
CA ALA A 73 2.41 5.47 -12.62
C ALA A 73 2.31 6.98 -12.33
N LEU A 74 3.45 7.67 -12.26
CA LEU A 74 3.53 9.12 -12.11
C LEU A 74 2.90 9.85 -13.29
N THR A 75 3.15 9.41 -14.53
CA THR A 75 2.49 9.94 -15.72
C THR A 75 0.97 9.86 -15.60
N GLY A 76 0.44 8.69 -15.22
CA GLY A 76 -1.00 8.51 -15.02
C GLY A 76 -1.57 9.39 -13.90
N TYR A 77 -0.81 9.57 -12.81
CA TYR A 77 -1.22 10.43 -11.70
C TYR A 77 -1.29 11.90 -12.10
N CYS A 78 -0.23 12.41 -12.73
CA CYS A 78 -0.12 13.82 -13.09
C CYS A 78 -1.09 14.24 -14.19
N MET A 79 -1.51 13.34 -15.07
CA MET A 79 -2.59 13.60 -16.03
C MET A 79 -3.94 13.91 -15.36
N GLY A 80 -4.14 13.45 -14.12
CA GLY A 80 -5.34 13.78 -13.32
C GLY A 80 -5.12 14.89 -12.30
N ASN A 81 -3.86 15.26 -12.01
CA ASN A 81 -3.48 16.10 -10.88
C ASN A 81 -2.42 17.15 -11.27
N PHE A 82 -2.69 17.93 -12.32
CA PHE A 82 -1.73 18.89 -12.90
C PHE A 82 -1.08 19.83 -11.89
N THR A 83 -1.89 20.47 -11.04
CA THR A 83 -1.40 21.44 -10.04
C THR A 83 -0.48 20.80 -9.01
N ILE A 84 -0.80 19.58 -8.57
CA ILE A 84 0.05 18.83 -7.62
C ILE A 84 1.39 18.48 -8.27
N CYS A 85 1.39 18.20 -9.56
CA CYS A 85 2.62 17.91 -10.31
C CYS A 85 3.35 19.16 -10.82
N GLY A 86 2.94 20.38 -10.44
CA GLY A 86 3.61 21.62 -10.82
C GLY A 86 3.31 22.12 -12.24
N PHE A 87 2.26 21.60 -12.89
CA PHE A 87 1.84 22.06 -14.22
C PHE A 87 0.82 23.20 -14.13
N ASN A 88 1.04 24.27 -14.91
CA ASN A 88 0.13 25.41 -14.99
C ASN A 88 -1.13 25.15 -15.85
N SER A 89 -1.09 24.14 -16.73
CA SER A 89 -2.18 23.77 -17.64
C SER A 89 -2.12 22.28 -17.96
N SER A 90 -2.86 21.80 -18.98
CA SER A 90 -2.88 20.41 -19.47
C SER A 90 -1.56 19.96 -20.12
N GLY A 91 -0.43 20.46 -19.65
CA GLY A 91 0.90 20.05 -20.06
C GLY A 91 1.13 18.58 -19.73
N PHE A 92 1.87 17.91 -20.60
CA PHE A 92 2.25 16.52 -20.44
C PHE A 92 3.77 16.42 -20.43
N GLU A 93 4.32 15.98 -19.30
CA GLU A 93 5.72 15.60 -19.19
C GLU A 93 5.83 14.08 -19.30
N ASN A 94 6.79 13.61 -20.09
CA ASN A 94 7.07 12.18 -20.15
C ASN A 94 8.05 11.82 -19.04
N PHE A 95 7.51 11.44 -17.88
CA PHE A 95 8.35 11.01 -16.76
C PHE A 95 9.16 9.75 -17.10
N THR A 96 10.39 9.71 -16.64
CA THR A 96 11.31 8.60 -16.90
C THR A 96 11.82 8.01 -15.60
N ALA A 97 12.57 6.91 -15.69
CA ALA A 97 13.22 6.31 -14.52
C ALA A 97 14.13 7.31 -13.76
N ALA A 98 14.64 8.34 -14.43
CA ALA A 98 15.46 9.39 -13.80
C ALA A 98 14.65 10.28 -12.84
N SER A 99 13.32 10.33 -13.00
CA SER A 99 12.42 11.06 -12.11
C SER A 99 12.30 10.40 -10.73
N VAL A 100 12.72 9.14 -10.58
CA VAL A 100 12.69 8.39 -9.33
C VAL A 100 14.09 8.34 -8.73
N ARG A 101 14.27 8.98 -7.57
CA ARG A 101 15.55 9.05 -6.86
C ARG A 101 15.50 8.17 -5.63
N PHE A 102 16.59 7.46 -5.37
CA PHE A 102 16.76 6.72 -4.12
C PHE A 102 17.62 7.52 -3.17
N SER A 103 17.24 7.50 -1.88
CA SER A 103 18.00 8.16 -0.84
C SER A 103 19.36 7.46 -0.64
N PRO A 104 20.40 8.20 -0.23
CA PRO A 104 21.67 7.61 0.14
C PRO A 104 21.52 6.48 1.16
N GLY A 105 22.25 5.38 0.95
CA GLY A 105 22.19 4.19 1.80
C GLY A 105 21.02 3.24 1.51
N TYR A 106 20.23 3.49 0.47
CA TYR A 106 19.19 2.59 -0.03
C TYR A 106 19.43 2.26 -1.51
N PRO A 107 19.01 1.07 -1.99
CA PRO A 107 18.37 -0.05 -1.29
C PRO A 107 19.21 -0.67 -0.16
N ALA A 108 18.57 -1.19 0.88
CA ALA A 108 19.25 -1.88 1.98
C ALA A 108 18.41 -3.03 2.54
N ASN A 109 19.06 -4.16 2.82
CA ASN A 109 18.43 -5.25 3.57
C ASN A 109 18.24 -4.81 5.03
N VAL A 110 17.05 -4.99 5.58
CA VAL A 110 16.82 -4.81 7.03
C VAL A 110 16.92 -6.13 7.76
N ASP A 111 16.55 -7.25 7.11
CA ASP A 111 16.66 -8.61 7.60
C ASP A 111 16.82 -9.59 6.42
N SER A 112 16.91 -10.90 6.70
CA SER A 112 17.03 -11.98 5.69
C SER A 112 15.82 -12.12 4.75
N HIS A 113 14.75 -11.36 4.96
CA HIS A 113 13.49 -11.49 4.21
C HIS A 113 12.99 -10.20 3.60
N TYR A 114 13.63 -9.05 3.87
CA TYR A 114 13.10 -7.76 3.45
C TYR A 114 14.16 -6.85 2.85
N LEU A 115 13.80 -6.24 1.71
CA LEU A 115 14.53 -5.14 1.11
C LEU A 115 13.78 -3.83 1.38
N ASN A 116 14.46 -2.88 2.00
CA ASN A 116 13.96 -1.52 2.16
C ASN A 116 14.48 -0.62 1.05
N LEU A 117 13.60 0.22 0.53
CA LEU A 117 13.91 1.38 -0.28
C LEU A 117 13.52 2.63 0.49
N ARG A 118 14.23 3.72 0.21
CA ARG A 118 13.74 5.07 0.43
C ARG A 118 13.87 5.82 -0.87
N LEU A 119 12.78 6.48 -1.28
CA LEU A 119 12.72 7.10 -2.58
C LEU A 119 11.93 8.40 -2.56
N SER A 120 12.31 9.31 -3.43
CA SER A 120 11.60 10.53 -3.76
C SER A 120 11.34 10.58 -5.26
N ILE A 121 10.30 11.31 -5.65
CA ILE A 121 10.02 11.61 -7.05
C ILE A 121 10.42 13.06 -7.28
N ALA A 122 11.45 13.27 -8.10
CA ALA A 122 11.97 14.59 -8.42
C ALA A 122 12.28 14.70 -9.91
N TYR A 123 11.77 15.73 -10.55
CA TYR A 123 11.88 15.96 -11.98
C TYR A 123 11.96 17.45 -12.27
N SER A 124 12.42 17.79 -13.46
CA SER A 124 12.52 19.18 -13.90
C SER A 124 11.39 19.50 -14.85
N LEU A 125 10.80 20.68 -14.70
CA LEU A 125 9.81 21.20 -15.63
C LEU A 125 10.37 22.41 -16.36
N GLN A 126 10.22 22.41 -17.69
CA GLN A 126 10.52 23.56 -18.51
C GLN A 126 9.23 24.32 -18.81
N GLN A 127 8.99 25.42 -18.10
CA GLN A 127 7.83 26.27 -18.37
C GLN A 127 8.16 27.27 -19.49
N PRO A 128 7.22 27.54 -20.42
CA PRO A 128 7.45 28.48 -21.50
C PRO A 128 7.81 29.88 -20.98
N GLY A 129 9.04 30.34 -21.27
CA GLY A 129 9.52 31.66 -20.86
C GLY A 129 10.10 31.73 -19.45
N GLU A 130 10.20 30.61 -18.74
CA GLU A 130 10.83 30.53 -17.42
C GLU A 130 12.05 29.59 -17.42
N ASN A 131 12.86 29.70 -16.37
CA ASN A 131 13.98 28.79 -16.14
C ASN A 131 13.45 27.40 -15.77
N GLU A 132 14.30 26.38 -15.95
CA GLU A 132 14.02 25.02 -15.48
C GLU A 132 13.75 25.03 -13.97
N ILE A 133 12.58 24.54 -13.56
CA ILE A 133 12.18 24.43 -12.16
C ILE A 133 12.36 22.97 -11.74
N ASN A 134 13.18 22.74 -10.74
CA ASN A 134 13.27 21.43 -10.09
C ASN A 134 12.06 21.25 -9.17
N PHE A 135 11.26 20.24 -9.45
CA PHE A 135 10.08 19.90 -8.67
C PHE A 135 10.33 18.60 -7.91
N ILE A 136 9.91 18.57 -6.64
CA ILE A 136 9.89 17.36 -5.81
C ILE A 136 8.45 17.11 -5.43
N LEU A 137 7.94 15.93 -5.77
CA LEU A 137 6.58 15.54 -5.45
C LEU A 137 6.43 15.34 -3.94
N PRO A 138 5.37 15.86 -3.30
CA PRO A 138 5.16 15.65 -1.87
C PRO A 138 5.08 14.16 -1.51
N VAL A 139 5.50 13.82 -0.29
CA VAL A 139 5.50 12.43 0.19
C VAL A 139 4.10 11.82 0.18
N ALA A 140 3.07 12.57 0.56
CA ALA A 140 1.69 12.08 0.53
C ALA A 140 1.25 11.65 -0.88
N ASP A 141 1.62 12.41 -1.90
CA ASP A 141 1.32 12.11 -3.29
C ASP A 141 2.16 10.93 -3.80
N THR A 142 3.45 10.90 -3.46
CA THR A 142 4.34 9.77 -3.81
C THR A 142 3.83 8.46 -3.21
N THR A 143 3.42 8.48 -1.94
CA THR A 143 2.79 7.34 -1.27
C THR A 143 1.51 6.92 -1.98
N THR A 144 0.63 7.86 -2.30
CA THR A 144 -0.62 7.59 -3.05
C THR A 144 -0.37 6.95 -4.41
N ILE A 145 0.64 7.40 -5.15
CA ILE A 145 1.02 6.82 -6.45
C ILE A 145 1.47 5.36 -6.28
N ILE A 146 2.35 5.10 -5.31
CA ILE A 146 2.87 3.76 -5.06
C ILE A 146 1.72 2.83 -4.64
N GLU A 147 0.87 3.28 -3.71
CA GLU A 147 -0.29 2.54 -3.21
C GLU A 147 -1.24 2.12 -4.33
N ASN A 148 -1.68 3.07 -5.15
CA ASN A 148 -2.64 2.84 -6.22
C ASN A 148 -2.08 1.98 -7.36
N ASN A 149 -0.75 1.84 -7.45
CA ASN A 149 -0.09 1.07 -8.48
C ASN A 149 0.68 -0.15 -7.95
N ARG A 150 0.47 -0.56 -6.68
CA ARG A 150 1.17 -1.71 -6.06
C ARG A 150 1.13 -2.98 -6.91
N MET A 151 -0.02 -3.28 -7.53
CA MET A 151 -0.15 -4.47 -8.38
C MET A 151 0.64 -4.35 -9.68
N LYS A 152 0.64 -3.18 -10.35
CA LYS A 152 1.45 -2.96 -11.54
C LYS A 152 2.95 -3.00 -11.23
N LEU A 153 3.34 -2.48 -10.06
CA LEU A 153 4.71 -2.59 -9.57
C LEU A 153 5.06 -4.06 -9.33
N TYR A 154 4.19 -4.84 -8.69
CA TYR A 154 4.38 -6.29 -8.57
C TYR A 154 4.53 -6.96 -9.94
N ASP A 155 3.68 -6.66 -10.91
CA ASP A 155 3.77 -7.26 -12.25
C ASP A 155 5.11 -6.92 -12.95
N ALA A 156 5.69 -5.76 -12.66
CA ALA A 156 6.95 -5.32 -13.25
C ALA A 156 8.19 -6.00 -12.63
N ILE A 157 8.19 -6.25 -11.32
CA ILE A 157 9.38 -6.75 -10.60
C ILE A 157 9.22 -8.14 -9.96
N GLY A 158 8.01 -8.66 -9.86
CA GLY A 158 7.71 -9.98 -9.30
C GLY A 158 7.74 -10.07 -7.77
N HIS A 159 7.81 -8.93 -7.05
CA HIS A 159 7.89 -8.89 -5.59
C HIS A 159 6.82 -7.97 -4.99
N TYR A 160 6.22 -8.41 -3.88
CA TYR A 160 5.17 -7.66 -3.21
C TYR A 160 5.74 -6.57 -2.31
N ILE A 161 5.19 -5.36 -2.44
CA ILE A 161 5.35 -4.29 -1.46
C ILE A 161 4.47 -4.61 -0.24
N VAL A 162 5.07 -4.75 0.93
CA VAL A 162 4.39 -5.09 2.18
C VAL A 162 4.29 -3.91 3.14
N TYR A 163 5.19 -2.92 3.05
CA TYR A 163 5.04 -1.66 3.75
C TYR A 163 5.26 -0.48 2.83
N ILE A 164 4.43 0.54 3.01
CA ILE A 164 4.66 1.89 2.50
C ILE A 164 4.58 2.81 3.73
N ASP A 165 5.70 3.43 4.05
CA ASP A 165 5.97 4.09 5.33
C ASP A 165 5.62 3.22 6.54
N ALA A 166 4.54 3.55 7.25
CA ALA A 166 4.07 2.83 8.43
C ALA A 166 2.89 1.89 8.12
N GLN A 167 2.34 1.94 6.91
CA GLN A 167 1.16 1.16 6.54
C GLN A 167 1.56 -0.22 6.03
N PHE A 168 1.04 -1.25 6.71
CA PHE A 168 1.20 -2.64 6.29
C PHE A 168 0.16 -3.01 5.23
N TYR A 169 0.60 -3.75 4.23
CA TYR A 169 -0.26 -4.37 3.25
C TYR A 169 -0.02 -5.87 3.22
N SER A 170 -1.08 -6.63 3.43
CA SER A 170 -1.04 -8.09 3.33
C SER A 170 -0.65 -8.54 1.93
N ILE A 171 0.10 -9.62 1.88
CA ILE A 171 0.43 -10.33 0.64
C ILE A 171 -0.78 -11.18 0.25
N PRO A 172 -1.25 -11.13 -1.01
CA PRO A 172 -2.30 -12.02 -1.47
C PRO A 172 -1.91 -13.48 -1.21
N PRO A 173 -2.82 -14.33 -0.71
CA PRO A 173 -2.54 -15.76 -0.61
C PRO A 173 -2.15 -16.29 -1.98
N PRO A 174 -1.16 -17.20 -2.07
CA PRO A 174 -0.86 -17.89 -3.32
C PRO A 174 -2.15 -18.46 -3.90
N HIS A 175 -2.43 -18.21 -5.19
CA HIS A 175 -3.67 -18.63 -5.85
C HIS A 175 -3.99 -20.12 -5.63
N PHE A 176 -2.96 -20.96 -5.51
CA PHE A 176 -3.12 -22.39 -5.21
C PHE A 176 -3.75 -22.68 -3.85
N ILE A 177 -3.43 -21.90 -2.81
CA ILE A 177 -4.04 -22.09 -1.49
C ILE A 177 -5.52 -21.71 -1.53
N ASN A 178 -5.85 -20.60 -2.19
CA ASN A 178 -7.25 -20.21 -2.37
C ASN A 178 -8.04 -21.23 -3.19
N LEU A 179 -7.45 -21.79 -4.25
CA LEU A 179 -8.09 -22.86 -5.04
C LEU A 179 -8.43 -24.06 -4.16
N VAL A 180 -7.44 -24.58 -3.40
CA VAL A 180 -7.63 -25.77 -2.56
C VAL A 180 -8.63 -25.51 -1.43
N VAL A 181 -8.49 -24.39 -0.72
CA VAL A 181 -9.36 -24.07 0.43
C VAL A 181 -10.80 -23.84 -0.01
N VAL A 182 -11.02 -23.09 -1.09
CA VAL A 182 -12.37 -22.83 -1.61
C VAL A 182 -13.01 -24.13 -2.13
N SER A 183 -12.27 -24.95 -2.89
CA SER A 183 -12.78 -26.23 -3.37
C SER A 183 -13.13 -27.18 -2.22
N ALA A 184 -12.30 -27.26 -1.19
CA ALA A 184 -12.56 -28.07 0.00
C ALA A 184 -13.80 -27.56 0.77
N ALA A 185 -13.92 -26.25 0.97
CA ALA A 185 -15.05 -25.64 1.67
C ALA A 185 -16.38 -25.87 0.93
N VAL A 186 -16.40 -25.69 -0.39
CA VAL A 186 -17.59 -25.96 -1.22
C VAL A 186 -17.95 -27.45 -1.19
N GLY A 187 -16.97 -28.34 -1.33
CA GLY A 187 -17.19 -29.79 -1.26
C GLY A 187 -17.75 -30.24 0.08
N PHE A 188 -17.22 -29.70 1.19
CA PHE A 188 -17.71 -29.99 2.54
C PHE A 188 -19.14 -29.46 2.76
N THR A 189 -19.44 -28.25 2.27
CA THR A 189 -20.77 -27.65 2.37
C THR A 189 -21.81 -28.48 1.59
N LEU A 190 -21.47 -28.95 0.40
CA LEU A 190 -22.32 -29.85 -0.38
C LEU A 190 -22.56 -31.17 0.35
N LEU A 191 -21.51 -31.78 0.91
CA LEU A 191 -21.64 -33.01 1.69
C LEU A 191 -22.59 -32.84 2.87
N LEU A 192 -22.42 -31.77 3.65
CA LEU A 192 -23.31 -31.46 4.77
C LEU A 192 -24.76 -31.24 4.33
N THR A 193 -24.96 -30.59 3.20
CA THR A 193 -26.30 -30.36 2.64
C THR A 193 -26.97 -31.67 2.26
N VAL A 194 -26.23 -32.61 1.64
CA VAL A 194 -26.75 -33.94 1.30
C VAL A 194 -27.08 -34.76 2.56
N VAL A 195 -26.22 -34.71 3.58
CA VAL A 195 -26.48 -35.38 4.88
C VAL A 195 -27.71 -34.80 5.55
N ALA A 196 -27.86 -33.48 5.58
CA ALA A 196 -29.04 -32.83 6.16
C ALA A 196 -30.34 -33.20 5.40
N LEU A 197 -30.29 -33.25 4.07
CA LEU A 197 -31.44 -33.64 3.25
C LEU A 197 -31.82 -35.11 3.40
N THR A 198 -30.84 -36.00 3.58
CA THR A 198 -31.09 -37.44 3.81
C THR A 198 -31.64 -37.68 5.21
N MET A 199 -31.09 -37.04 6.24
CA MET A 199 -31.62 -37.11 7.60
C MET A 199 -33.06 -36.59 7.73
N ARG A 200 -33.46 -35.62 6.89
CA ARG A 200 -34.84 -35.11 6.89
C ARG A 200 -35.88 -36.11 6.33
N LYS A 201 -35.44 -37.11 5.57
CA LYS A 201 -36.33 -38.10 4.94
C LYS A 201 -36.51 -39.38 5.75
N CYS A 202 -35.72 -39.57 6.81
CA CYS A 202 -35.85 -40.66 7.78
C CYS A 202 -36.64 -40.19 9.00
#